data_AF-A0A1V8TZ65-F1
#
_entry.id   AF-A0A1V8TZ65-F1
#
_cell.length_a   1.000
_cell.length_b   1.000
_cell.length_c   1.000
_cell.angle_alpha   90.00
_cell.angle_beta   90.00
_cell.angle_gamma   90.00
#
_symmetry.space_group_name_H-M   'P 1'
#
loop_
_entity.id
_entity.type
_entity.pdbx_description
1 polymer ?
#
loop_
_entity_poly.entity_id
_entity_poly.type
_entity_poly.pdbx_seq_one_letter_code
_entity_poly.pdbx_strand_id
1 'polypeptide(L)'
;GFLTRMPTALEHLEITNCFKVTSDVLEAYLLKSGASLKSLTLLHNPCLSLSFLPNLKANCPNLESLTLDGHYYSERVAINDAQPEYETLLSPSEVPTWPSTLRHLDLVSLQKWGAEAAVNLFRTLADAAPELPDLRYIHIEAHIDIPWRDRASFRDEWIERLRTVFLRRSAPPNPYHGSKKQWLAWKAVQKDYNGRVTPGVLELAFHPRGVSHVELSPHKDPRDTDLASDADASPLKPARRSTRVRLVRSLSQQASVTSEDAGAESEDVRNRSPGKPEPFIQGLCNTVDVRIDNQRPRETTFTERDFLDSEASGDEDWSANADMEFENGGYAW
;
A
#
# COMPACT_ATOMS: atom_id res chain seq x y z
N GLY A 1 4.22 27.26 6.38
CA GLY A 1 2.86 26.79 6.01
C GLY A 1 2.06 26.50 7.26
N PHE A 2 0.80 26.08 7.17
CA PHE A 2 0.03 25.67 8.37
C PHE A 2 0.61 24.41 9.01
N LEU A 3 1.17 23.49 8.20
CA LEU A 3 1.86 22.27 8.67
C LEU A 3 3.05 22.58 9.59
N THR A 4 3.77 23.69 9.39
CA THR A 4 4.93 24.04 10.24
C THR A 4 4.55 24.45 11.68
N ARG A 5 3.26 24.64 11.94
CA ARG A 5 2.71 24.94 13.28
C ARG A 5 2.20 23.68 14.00
N MET A 6 2.20 22.53 13.33
CA MET A 6 1.77 21.28 13.95
C MET A 6 2.81 20.77 14.97
N PRO A 7 2.39 19.96 15.96
CA PRO A 7 3.29 19.36 16.93
C PRO A 7 4.35 18.49 16.25
N THR A 8 5.57 18.49 16.79
CA THR A 8 6.71 17.75 16.21
C THR A 8 6.76 16.28 16.58
N ALA A 9 5.86 15.81 17.46
CA ALA A 9 5.81 14.44 17.98
C ALA A 9 4.55 13.68 17.53
N LEU A 10 4.02 14.02 16.34
CA LEU A 10 2.86 13.35 15.78
C LEU A 10 3.25 11.94 15.30
N GLU A 11 2.49 10.93 15.74
CA GLU A 11 2.63 9.56 15.26
C GLU A 11 1.73 9.28 14.04
N HIS A 12 0.57 9.93 13.97
CA HIS A 12 -0.42 9.76 12.92
C HIS A 12 -0.75 11.12 12.31
N LEU A 13 -0.60 11.25 10.99
CA LEU A 13 -0.98 12.44 10.24
C LEU A 13 -1.95 12.04 9.14
N GLU A 14 -3.16 12.57 9.23
CA GLU A 14 -4.18 12.46 8.19
C GLU A 14 -4.48 13.85 7.63
N ILE A 15 -4.39 13.99 6.30
CA ILE A 15 -4.76 15.21 5.60
C ILE A 15 -5.71 14.86 4.47
N THR A 16 -6.92 15.39 4.56
CA THR A 16 -8.02 15.07 3.66
C THR A 16 -8.55 16.33 2.99
N ASN A 17 -8.71 16.27 1.66
CA ASN A 17 -9.28 17.33 0.82
C ASN A 17 -8.63 18.71 1.01
N CYS A 18 -7.30 18.78 1.01
CA CYS A 18 -6.57 20.03 1.25
C CYS A 18 -5.80 20.54 0.02
N PHE A 19 -6.30 21.63 -0.56
CA PHE A 19 -5.66 22.34 -1.69
C PHE A 19 -4.34 23.04 -1.33
N LYS A 20 -4.10 23.34 -0.05
CA LYS A 20 -2.89 24.05 0.39
C LYS A 20 -1.70 23.13 0.63
N VAL A 21 -1.89 21.82 0.51
CA VAL A 21 -0.83 20.83 0.68
C VAL A 21 -0.22 20.52 -0.67
N THR A 22 0.94 21.12 -0.92
CA THR A 22 1.83 20.74 -2.01
C THR A 22 2.90 19.79 -1.50
N SER A 23 3.58 19.10 -2.41
CA SER A 23 4.69 18.21 -2.08
C SER A 23 5.81 18.95 -1.32
N ASP A 24 6.19 20.15 -1.74
CA ASP A 24 7.23 20.96 -1.07
C ASP A 24 6.87 21.28 0.39
N VAL A 25 5.61 21.64 0.64
CA VAL A 25 5.13 22.00 1.97
C VAL A 25 5.05 20.75 2.87
N LEU A 26 4.63 19.62 2.30
CA LEU A 26 4.63 18.34 3.00
C LEU A 26 6.07 17.88 3.31
N GLU A 27 6.98 17.95 2.33
CA GLU A 27 8.37 17.55 2.49
C GLU A 27 9.08 18.38 3.57
N ALA A 28 8.91 19.71 3.56
CA ALA A 28 9.45 20.58 4.59
C ALA A 28 8.93 20.24 6.01
N TYR A 29 7.68 19.75 6.09
CA TYR A 29 7.12 19.25 7.34
C TYR A 29 7.72 17.88 7.73
N LEU A 30 7.78 16.92 6.81
CA LEU A 30 8.36 15.60 7.06
C LEU A 30 9.83 15.69 7.48
N LEU A 31 10.61 16.64 6.95
CA LEU A 31 11.99 16.87 7.36
C LEU A 31 12.10 17.32 8.83
N LYS A 32 11.10 18.04 9.35
CA LYS A 32 11.12 18.55 10.73
C LYS A 32 10.50 17.58 11.75
N SER A 33 9.44 16.86 11.37
CA SER A 33 8.62 16.06 12.29
C SER A 33 8.31 14.65 11.80
N GLY A 34 8.89 14.21 10.68
CA GLY A 34 8.69 12.87 10.14
C GLY A 34 9.31 11.75 10.98
N ALA A 35 10.30 12.06 11.84
CA ALA A 35 10.99 11.07 12.65
C ALA A 35 10.07 10.30 13.62
N SER A 36 9.03 10.94 14.16
CA SER A 36 8.05 10.29 15.05
C SER A 36 6.89 9.64 14.31
N LEU A 37 6.76 9.88 13.01
CA LEU A 37 5.56 9.59 12.25
C LEU A 37 5.53 8.11 11.84
N LYS A 38 4.46 7.42 12.25
CA LYS A 38 4.20 6.00 11.99
C LYS A 38 3.16 5.79 10.90
N SER A 39 2.20 6.70 10.75
CA SER A 39 1.14 6.59 9.75
C SER A 39 0.91 7.92 9.05
N LEU A 40 1.00 7.90 7.72
CA LEU A 40 0.74 9.03 6.84
C LEU A 40 -0.43 8.69 5.92
N THR A 41 -1.52 9.43 6.07
CA THR A 41 -2.75 9.24 5.29
C THR A 41 -3.07 10.53 4.55
N LEU A 42 -3.08 10.47 3.22
CA LEU A 42 -3.19 11.61 2.33
C LEU A 42 -4.35 11.38 1.36
N LEU A 43 -5.51 11.94 1.64
CA LEU A 43 -6.74 11.65 0.90
C LEU A 43 -7.21 12.87 0.11
N HIS A 44 -7.49 12.69 -1.18
CA HIS A 44 -8.17 13.67 -2.02
C HIS A 44 -7.45 15.03 -2.07
N ASN A 45 -6.11 15.06 -2.07
CA ASN A 45 -5.33 16.31 -2.07
C ASN A 45 -4.91 16.70 -3.50
N PRO A 46 -5.61 17.63 -4.18
CA PRO A 46 -5.44 17.85 -5.63
C PRO A 46 -4.10 18.48 -6.02
N CYS A 47 -3.45 19.17 -5.09
CA CYS A 47 -2.17 19.84 -5.30
C CYS A 47 -0.95 18.99 -4.89
N LEU A 48 -1.18 17.75 -4.44
CA LEU A 48 -0.14 16.90 -3.87
C LEU A 48 0.41 15.92 -4.90
N SER A 49 1.66 16.11 -5.31
CA SER A 49 2.42 15.14 -6.10
C SER A 49 3.23 14.18 -5.21
N LEU A 50 3.78 13.12 -5.79
CA LEU A 50 4.63 12.12 -5.13
C LEU A 50 6.11 12.52 -5.04
N SER A 51 6.46 13.75 -5.36
CA SER A 51 7.86 14.24 -5.36
C SER A 51 8.54 14.23 -3.98
N PHE A 52 7.79 14.01 -2.89
CA PHE A 52 8.35 13.82 -1.55
C PHE A 52 8.86 12.38 -1.29
N LEU A 53 8.50 11.40 -2.13
CA LEU A 53 8.89 9.99 -1.97
C LEU A 53 10.42 9.74 -1.96
N PRO A 54 11.26 10.44 -2.75
CA PRO A 54 12.70 10.22 -2.74
C PRO A 54 13.36 10.44 -1.38
N ASN A 55 12.83 11.37 -0.57
CA ASN A 55 13.36 11.68 0.76
C ASN A 55 12.56 11.01 1.89
N LEU A 56 11.60 10.14 1.56
CA LEU A 56 10.71 9.52 2.54
C LEU A 56 11.47 8.66 3.55
N LYS A 57 12.42 7.82 3.10
CA LYS A 57 13.23 6.98 3.99
C LYS A 57 14.07 7.80 4.98
N ALA A 58 14.62 8.93 4.53
CA ALA A 58 15.46 9.81 5.35
C ALA A 58 14.62 10.63 6.34
N ASN A 59 13.49 11.16 5.89
CA ASN A 59 12.62 12.03 6.70
C ASN A 59 11.73 11.25 7.66
N CYS A 60 11.30 10.03 7.29
CA CYS A 60 10.33 9.21 8.04
C CYS A 60 10.86 7.78 8.29
N PRO A 61 11.90 7.60 9.11
CA PRO A 61 12.51 6.30 9.36
C PRO A 61 11.61 5.28 10.08
N ASN A 62 10.58 5.75 10.79
CA ASN A 62 9.67 4.91 11.60
C ASN A 62 8.28 4.72 10.95
N LEU A 63 8.14 5.09 9.67
CA LEU A 63 6.86 5.00 8.98
C LEU A 63 6.45 3.53 8.80
N GLU A 64 5.28 3.17 9.31
CA GLU A 64 4.68 1.84 9.19
C GLU A 64 3.58 1.80 8.12
N SER A 65 2.87 2.90 7.92
CA SER A 65 1.71 2.97 7.02
C SER A 65 1.78 4.23 6.15
N LEU A 66 1.72 4.03 4.84
CA LEU A 66 1.56 5.08 3.84
C LEU A 66 0.30 4.79 3.04
N THR A 67 -0.69 5.68 3.17
CA THR A 67 -1.94 5.63 2.42
C THR A 67 -2.10 6.92 1.64
N LEU A 68 -2.30 6.82 0.34
CA LEU A 68 -2.57 7.95 -0.54
C LEU A 68 -3.72 7.63 -1.47
N ASP A 69 -4.73 8.50 -1.50
CA ASP A 69 -5.86 8.40 -2.42
C ASP A 69 -5.92 9.65 -3.32
N GLY A 70 -5.73 9.42 -4.62
CA GLY A 70 -5.81 10.41 -5.68
C GLY A 70 -7.19 10.61 -6.30
N HIS A 71 -8.27 10.09 -5.71
CA HIS A 71 -9.62 10.43 -6.15
C HIS A 71 -9.93 11.89 -5.80
N TYR A 72 -10.28 12.70 -6.78
CA TYR A 72 -10.68 14.10 -6.56
C TYR A 72 -12.18 14.23 -6.70
N TYR A 73 -12.77 15.10 -5.89
CA TYR A 73 -14.18 15.44 -5.96
C TYR A 73 -14.34 16.84 -6.49
N SER A 74 -15.38 17.02 -7.29
CA SER A 74 -15.72 18.36 -7.75
C SER A 74 -16.30 19.15 -6.59
N GLU A 75 -15.77 20.33 -6.30
CA GLU A 75 -16.35 21.23 -5.29
C GLU A 75 -17.55 21.98 -5.85
N ARG A 76 -17.58 22.18 -7.16
CA ARG A 76 -18.58 22.99 -7.85
C ARG A 76 -19.54 22.10 -8.63
N VAL A 77 -20.83 22.25 -8.37
CA VAL A 77 -21.87 21.52 -9.11
C VAL A 77 -21.88 21.86 -10.61
N ALA A 78 -21.46 23.07 -10.97
CA ALA A 78 -21.55 23.57 -12.35
C ALA A 78 -20.29 23.33 -13.20
N ILE A 79 -19.15 23.00 -12.58
CA ILE A 79 -17.86 22.88 -13.28
C ILE A 79 -17.16 21.65 -12.73
N ASN A 80 -16.78 20.71 -13.60
CA ASN A 80 -15.98 19.56 -13.19
C ASN A 80 -14.52 19.98 -12.91
N ASP A 81 -14.25 20.36 -11.67
CA ASP A 81 -12.92 20.65 -11.11
C ASP A 81 -12.31 19.42 -10.38
N ALA A 82 -12.85 18.22 -10.61
CA ALA A 82 -12.32 16.96 -10.07
C ALA A 82 -11.05 16.49 -10.82
N GLN A 83 -10.08 17.38 -11.01
CA GLN A 83 -8.82 17.08 -11.65
C GLN A 83 -7.64 17.47 -10.75
N PRO A 84 -6.53 16.73 -10.82
CA PRO A 84 -5.32 17.12 -10.11
C PRO A 84 -4.74 18.43 -10.68
N GLU A 85 -4.24 19.28 -9.80
CA GLU A 85 -3.64 20.58 -10.14
C GLU A 85 -2.15 20.47 -10.52
N TYR A 86 -1.53 19.31 -10.29
CA TYR A 86 -0.16 19.04 -10.74
C TYR A 86 -0.10 18.62 -12.22
N GLU A 87 1.02 18.92 -12.87
CA GLU A 87 1.32 18.52 -14.25
C GLU A 87 1.72 17.04 -14.30
N THR A 88 2.73 16.66 -13.51
CA THR A 88 3.22 15.30 -13.37
C THR A 88 3.16 14.86 -11.90
N LEU A 89 2.72 13.62 -11.65
CA LEU A 89 2.65 13.06 -10.30
C LEU A 89 4.03 12.71 -9.75
N LEU A 90 4.93 12.22 -10.61
CA LEU A 90 6.31 11.90 -10.27
C LEU A 90 7.19 12.10 -11.51
N SER A 91 8.32 12.78 -11.35
CA SER A 91 9.29 12.95 -12.43
C SER A 91 10.12 11.67 -12.63
N PRO A 92 10.60 11.34 -13.85
CA PRO A 92 11.41 10.14 -14.07
C PRO A 92 12.76 10.18 -13.32
N SER A 93 13.26 11.37 -12.97
CA SER A 93 14.47 11.57 -12.16
C SER A 93 14.26 11.35 -10.67
N GLU A 94 13.02 11.37 -10.18
CA GLU A 94 12.68 11.25 -8.76
C GLU A 94 12.54 9.77 -8.41
N VAL A 95 13.55 9.22 -7.75
CA VAL A 95 13.61 7.79 -7.40
C VAL A 95 13.05 7.60 -5.97
N PRO A 96 11.90 6.94 -5.79
CA PRO A 96 11.31 6.72 -4.47
C PRO A 96 12.23 5.94 -3.53
N THR A 97 12.23 6.29 -2.24
CA THR A 97 12.92 5.50 -1.20
C THR A 97 11.93 5.03 -0.14
N TRP A 98 12.12 3.79 0.33
CA TRP A 98 11.17 3.13 1.23
C TRP A 98 11.80 2.90 2.61
N PRO A 99 11.12 3.28 3.72
CA PRO A 99 11.60 3.01 5.07
C PRO A 99 11.44 1.51 5.43
N SER A 100 12.40 0.95 6.17
CA SER A 100 12.43 -0.49 6.48
C SER A 100 11.29 -0.95 7.41
N THR A 101 10.68 -0.02 8.13
CA THR A 101 9.53 -0.26 9.03
C THR A 101 8.19 -0.32 8.29
N LEU A 102 8.16 -0.07 6.97
CA LEU A 102 6.93 -0.01 6.20
C LEU A 102 6.20 -1.37 6.21
N ARG A 103 4.94 -1.36 6.67
CA ARG A 103 4.05 -2.52 6.78
C ARG A 103 2.90 -2.48 5.80
N HIS A 104 2.39 -1.27 5.55
CA HIS A 104 1.20 -1.03 4.75
C HIS A 104 1.48 0.07 3.73
N LEU A 105 1.38 -0.29 2.45
CA LEU A 105 1.47 0.63 1.33
C LEU A 105 0.16 0.57 0.54
N ASP A 106 -0.55 1.69 0.49
CA ASP A 106 -1.80 1.83 -0.24
C ASP A 106 -1.77 3.11 -1.07
N LEU A 107 -1.71 2.95 -2.39
CA LEU A 107 -1.62 4.06 -3.34
C LEU A 107 -2.74 3.91 -4.37
N VAL A 108 -3.78 4.73 -4.25
CA VAL A 108 -5.02 4.59 -5.02
C VAL A 108 -5.19 5.73 -6.00
N SER A 109 -5.71 5.42 -7.20
CA SER A 109 -6.04 6.38 -8.25
C SER A 109 -4.89 7.32 -8.63
N LEU A 110 -3.69 6.75 -8.76
CA LEU A 110 -2.53 7.52 -9.22
C LEU A 110 -2.74 7.91 -10.69
N GLN A 111 -2.71 9.21 -11.00
CA GLN A 111 -2.95 9.76 -12.35
C GLN A 111 -1.84 10.73 -12.76
N LYS A 112 -1.73 11.06 -14.06
CA LYS A 112 -0.76 12.01 -14.64
C LYS A 112 0.71 11.67 -14.35
N TRP A 113 1.13 10.44 -14.59
CA TRP A 113 2.56 10.08 -14.63
C TRP A 113 2.87 9.20 -15.84
N GLY A 114 4.09 9.38 -16.35
CA GLY A 114 4.60 8.63 -17.50
C GLY A 114 5.09 7.23 -17.13
N ALA A 115 5.32 6.43 -18.18
CA ALA A 115 5.80 5.06 -18.09
C ALA A 115 7.08 4.92 -17.26
N GLU A 116 8.06 5.79 -17.50
CA GLU A 116 9.38 5.72 -16.86
C GLU A 116 9.30 5.94 -15.35
N ALA A 117 8.51 6.92 -14.92
CA ALA A 117 8.31 7.21 -13.50
C ALA A 117 7.61 6.03 -12.79
N ALA A 118 6.61 5.41 -13.43
CA ALA A 118 5.94 4.22 -12.92
C ALA A 118 6.88 3.02 -12.81
N VAL A 119 7.71 2.78 -13.84
CA VAL A 119 8.76 1.75 -13.82
C VAL A 119 9.73 1.99 -12.68
N ASN A 120 10.18 3.22 -12.47
CA ASN A 120 11.10 3.56 -11.40
C ASN A 120 10.48 3.30 -10.02
N LEU A 121 9.20 3.62 -9.82
CA LEU A 121 8.49 3.29 -8.58
C LEU A 121 8.41 1.78 -8.36
N PHE A 122 7.95 1.01 -9.36
CA PHE A 122 7.82 -0.45 -9.20
C PHE A 122 9.16 -1.15 -9.06
N ARG A 123 10.18 -0.68 -9.77
CA ARG A 123 11.54 -1.21 -9.70
C ARG A 123 12.16 -0.92 -8.33
N THR A 124 12.11 0.32 -7.86
CA THR A 124 12.64 0.67 -6.53
C THR A 124 11.93 -0.08 -5.43
N LEU A 125 10.62 -0.29 -5.55
CA LEU A 125 9.87 -1.12 -4.62
C LEU A 125 10.38 -2.57 -4.64
N ALA A 126 10.50 -3.19 -5.82
CA ALA A 126 11.00 -4.56 -5.96
C ALA A 126 12.45 -4.72 -5.48
N ASP A 127 13.32 -3.74 -5.77
CA ASP A 127 14.73 -3.74 -5.36
C ASP A 127 14.88 -3.47 -3.84
N ALA A 128 13.92 -2.79 -3.21
CA ALA A 128 13.86 -2.55 -1.76
C ALA A 128 13.28 -3.73 -0.97
N ALA A 129 12.80 -4.79 -1.63
CA ALA A 129 12.28 -6.00 -0.99
C ALA A 129 13.13 -6.59 0.17
N PRO A 130 14.48 -6.68 0.08
CA PRO A 130 15.30 -7.18 1.19
C PRO A 130 15.33 -6.24 2.41
N GLU A 131 15.11 -4.94 2.21
CA GLU A 131 15.09 -3.94 3.28
C GLU A 131 13.71 -3.76 3.92
N LEU A 132 12.68 -4.43 3.38
CA LEU A 132 11.29 -4.33 3.80
C LEU A 132 10.80 -5.65 4.44
N PRO A 133 11.38 -6.11 5.56
CA PRO A 133 11.02 -7.40 6.15
C PRO A 133 9.59 -7.44 6.71
N ASP A 134 9.05 -6.27 7.04
CA ASP A 134 7.78 -6.10 7.74
C ASP A 134 6.61 -5.78 6.81
N LEU A 135 6.85 -5.58 5.50
CA LEU A 135 5.80 -5.26 4.53
C LEU A 135 4.81 -6.42 4.41
N ARG A 136 3.52 -6.14 4.69
CA ARG A 136 2.42 -7.12 4.69
C ARG A 136 1.33 -6.83 3.68
N TYR A 137 1.17 -5.58 3.30
CA TYR A 137 0.07 -5.13 2.45
C TYR A 137 0.58 -4.15 1.40
N ILE A 138 0.32 -4.48 0.14
CA ILE A 138 0.56 -3.63 -1.02
C ILE A 138 -0.74 -3.54 -1.80
N HIS A 139 -1.24 -2.32 -1.96
CA HIS A 139 -2.30 -2.00 -2.89
C HIS A 139 -1.85 -0.80 -3.75
N ILE A 140 -1.84 -0.98 -5.06
CA ILE A 140 -1.46 0.08 -6.00
C ILE A 140 -2.46 0.11 -7.15
N GLU A 141 -3.19 1.20 -7.29
CA GLU A 141 -4.07 1.48 -8.42
C GLU A 141 -3.53 2.68 -9.21
N ALA A 142 -3.11 2.42 -10.45
CA ALA A 142 -2.41 3.39 -11.28
C ALA A 142 -3.01 3.53 -12.68
N HIS A 143 -3.13 4.78 -13.11
CA HIS A 143 -3.51 5.21 -14.44
C HIS A 143 -2.26 5.79 -15.12
N ILE A 144 -1.60 4.95 -15.92
CA ILE A 144 -0.29 5.28 -16.51
C ILE A 144 -0.47 5.78 -17.94
N ASP A 145 0.22 6.86 -18.28
CA ASP A 145 0.20 7.42 -19.63
C ASP A 145 1.15 6.65 -20.57
N ILE A 146 0.64 5.53 -21.10
CA ILE A 146 1.32 4.64 -22.04
C ILE A 146 0.40 4.40 -23.25
N PRO A 147 0.92 4.22 -24.47
CA PRO A 147 0.13 3.76 -25.62
C PRO A 147 -0.64 2.47 -25.31
N TRP A 148 -1.91 2.40 -25.70
CA TRP A 148 -2.80 1.30 -25.31
C TRP A 148 -2.28 -0.11 -25.68
N ARG A 149 -1.47 -0.22 -26.74
CA ARG A 149 -0.88 -1.49 -27.20
C ARG A 149 0.12 -2.06 -26.19
N ASP A 150 0.89 -1.19 -25.54
CA ASP A 150 1.96 -1.59 -24.63
C ASP A 150 1.45 -1.82 -23.21
N ARG A 151 0.23 -1.35 -22.90
CA ARG A 151 -0.36 -1.45 -21.55
C ARG A 151 -0.56 -2.88 -21.07
N ALA A 152 -0.96 -3.79 -21.96
CA ALA A 152 -1.17 -5.19 -21.59
C ALA A 152 0.14 -5.84 -21.13
N SER A 153 1.19 -5.74 -21.96
CA SER A 153 2.52 -6.27 -21.63
C SER A 153 3.12 -5.59 -20.40
N PHE A 154 2.99 -4.26 -20.30
CA PHE A 154 3.45 -3.49 -19.14
C PHE A 154 2.79 -3.97 -17.85
N ARG A 155 1.47 -4.11 -17.87
CA ARG A 155 0.70 -4.59 -16.73
C ARG A 155 1.13 -5.99 -16.32
N ASP A 156 1.17 -6.91 -17.27
CA ASP A 156 1.44 -8.31 -16.98
C ASP A 156 2.88 -8.47 -16.43
N GLU A 157 3.87 -7.76 -17.00
CA GLU A 157 5.24 -7.74 -16.50
C GLU A 157 5.32 -7.28 -15.02
N TRP A 158 4.74 -6.12 -14.70
CA TRP A 158 4.89 -5.53 -13.37
C TRP A 158 4.02 -6.20 -12.32
N ILE A 159 2.79 -6.59 -12.66
CA ILE A 159 1.91 -7.34 -11.75
C ILE A 159 2.56 -8.69 -11.40
N GLU A 160 3.04 -9.45 -12.40
CA GLU A 160 3.67 -10.74 -12.16
C GLU A 160 4.95 -10.59 -11.35
N ARG A 161 5.78 -9.59 -11.67
CA ARG A 161 7.02 -9.32 -10.94
C ARG A 161 6.78 -8.96 -9.48
N LEU A 162 5.88 -8.02 -9.19
CA LEU A 162 5.58 -7.61 -7.81
C LEU A 162 4.94 -8.73 -7.01
N ARG A 163 4.03 -9.51 -7.61
CA ARG A 163 3.46 -10.70 -6.96
C ARG A 163 4.54 -11.73 -6.68
N THR A 164 5.45 -11.98 -7.62
CA THR A 164 6.53 -12.95 -7.43
C THR A 164 7.46 -12.56 -6.29
N VAL A 165 7.77 -11.28 -6.15
CA VAL A 165 8.67 -10.75 -5.12
C VAL A 165 8.01 -10.69 -3.74
N PHE A 166 6.79 -10.19 -3.65
CA PHE A 166 6.17 -9.83 -2.37
C PHE A 166 5.10 -10.83 -1.89
N LEU A 167 4.35 -11.45 -2.80
CA LEU A 167 3.18 -12.25 -2.41
C LEU A 167 3.61 -13.51 -1.67
N ARG A 168 3.02 -13.70 -0.50
CA ARG A 168 3.24 -14.88 0.32
C ARG A 168 2.66 -16.12 -0.36
N ARG A 169 3.53 -17.11 -0.63
CA ARG A 169 3.13 -18.42 -1.17
C ARG A 169 2.68 -19.42 -0.10
N SER A 170 3.08 -19.21 1.15
CA SER A 170 2.68 -20.08 2.27
C SER A 170 1.35 -19.66 2.86
N ALA A 171 0.54 -20.64 3.28
CA ALA A 171 -0.67 -20.33 4.06
C ALA A 171 -0.31 -19.50 5.30
N PRO A 172 -1.17 -18.55 5.71
CA PRO A 172 -0.97 -17.82 6.95
C PRO A 172 -0.86 -18.83 8.12
N PRO A 173 -0.05 -18.53 9.15
CA PRO A 173 0.08 -19.42 10.29
C PRO A 173 -1.31 -19.60 10.90
N ASN A 174 -1.71 -20.84 11.17
CA ASN A 174 -3.05 -21.10 11.69
C ASN A 174 -3.26 -20.31 13.01
N PRO A 175 -4.27 -19.42 13.08
CA PRO A 175 -4.50 -18.55 14.25
C PRO A 175 -4.68 -19.33 15.56
N TYR A 176 -5.19 -20.56 15.46
CA TYR A 176 -5.50 -21.41 16.61
C TYR A 176 -4.29 -22.19 17.12
N HIS A 177 -3.16 -22.17 16.40
CA HIS A 177 -1.92 -22.84 16.80
C HIS A 177 -0.95 -21.90 17.55
N GLY A 178 -1.36 -20.66 17.85
CA GLY A 178 -0.53 -19.68 18.57
C GLY A 178 -0.23 -20.04 20.03
N SER A 179 -1.10 -20.85 20.67
CA SER A 179 -0.87 -21.38 22.02
C SER A 179 -1.60 -22.71 22.20
N LYS A 180 -1.04 -23.63 23.01
CA LYS A 180 -1.74 -24.87 23.41
C LYS A 180 -3.15 -24.59 23.96
N LYS A 181 -3.35 -23.45 24.65
CA LYS A 181 -4.67 -23.04 25.17
C LYS A 181 -5.65 -22.67 24.05
N GLN A 182 -5.20 -21.89 23.05
CA GLN A 182 -6.03 -21.52 21.90
C GLN A 182 -6.39 -22.74 21.05
N TRP A 183 -5.44 -23.66 20.88
CA TRP A 183 -5.67 -24.91 20.17
C TRP A 183 -6.67 -25.82 20.90
N LEU A 184 -6.58 -25.91 22.23
CA LEU A 184 -7.55 -26.66 23.04
C LEU A 184 -8.95 -26.02 22.98
N ALA A 185 -9.04 -24.70 23.03
CA ALA A 185 -10.31 -23.98 22.91
C ALA A 185 -10.95 -24.20 21.53
N TRP A 186 -10.17 -24.08 20.45
CA TRP A 186 -10.63 -24.38 19.08
C TRP A 186 -11.08 -25.83 18.93
N LYS A 187 -10.34 -26.79 19.50
CA LYS A 187 -10.74 -28.21 19.50
C LYS A 187 -12.02 -28.48 20.29
N ALA A 188 -12.26 -27.76 21.38
CA ALA A 188 -13.49 -27.89 22.14
C ALA A 188 -14.70 -27.43 21.31
N VAL A 189 -14.60 -26.25 20.68
CA VAL A 189 -15.65 -25.70 19.80
C VAL A 189 -15.93 -26.60 18.58
N GLN A 190 -14.89 -27.17 17.98
CA GLN A 190 -15.02 -28.14 16.87
C GLN A 190 -15.76 -29.42 17.30
N LYS A 191 -15.56 -29.87 18.54
CA LYS A 191 -16.23 -31.06 19.08
C LYS A 191 -17.72 -30.79 19.37
N ASP A 192 -18.04 -29.57 19.79
CA ASP A 192 -19.42 -29.14 20.07
C ASP A 192 -20.25 -28.91 18.79
N TYR A 193 -19.62 -28.51 17.67
CA TYR A 193 -20.30 -28.37 16.37
C TYR A 193 -20.81 -29.70 15.80
N ASN A 194 -20.16 -30.83 16.12
CA ASN A 194 -20.61 -32.16 15.71
C ASN A 194 -21.64 -32.79 16.67
N GLY A 195 -22.10 -32.06 17.70
CA GLY A 195 -23.11 -32.56 18.62
C GLY A 195 -23.51 -31.55 19.69
N ARG A 196 -24.70 -30.95 19.50
CA ARG A 196 -25.46 -30.10 20.44
C ARG A 196 -24.92 -28.69 20.71
N VAL A 197 -25.66 -27.73 20.15
CA VAL A 197 -25.60 -26.29 20.46
C VAL A 197 -26.00 -26.03 21.92
N THR A 198 -25.14 -25.34 22.68
CA THR A 198 -25.58 -24.49 23.80
C THR A 198 -25.07 -23.07 23.56
N PRO A 199 -25.96 -22.06 23.50
CA PRO A 199 -25.58 -20.68 23.24
C PRO A 199 -25.09 -20.04 24.55
N GLY A 200 -23.78 -20.08 24.80
CA GLY A 200 -23.22 -19.44 26.00
C GLY A 200 -21.71 -19.20 26.02
N VAL A 201 -20.95 -19.62 25.00
CA VAL A 201 -19.46 -19.56 25.02
C VAL A 201 -18.89 -18.58 23.98
N LEU A 202 -19.72 -17.90 23.20
CA LEU A 202 -19.25 -17.03 22.11
C LEU A 202 -18.67 -15.68 22.58
N GLU A 203 -18.82 -15.30 23.84
CA GLU A 203 -18.48 -13.93 24.29
C GLU A 203 -17.06 -13.74 24.83
N LEU A 204 -16.29 -14.82 25.09
CA LEU A 204 -14.91 -14.71 25.61
C LEU A 204 -13.81 -14.88 24.54
N ALA A 205 -14.15 -15.12 23.27
CA ALA A 205 -13.18 -15.50 22.24
C ALA A 205 -12.70 -14.35 21.32
N PHE A 206 -13.33 -13.17 21.38
CA PHE A 206 -13.09 -12.09 20.41
C PHE A 206 -12.61 -10.79 21.04
N HIS A 207 -11.52 -10.82 21.81
CA HIS A 207 -10.74 -9.62 22.08
C HIS A 207 -9.31 -9.81 21.55
N PRO A 208 -8.95 -9.23 20.38
CA PRO A 208 -7.54 -8.98 20.09
C PRO A 208 -7.00 -8.11 21.22
N ARG A 209 -5.80 -8.43 21.71
CA ARG A 209 -5.19 -7.82 22.90
C ARG A 209 -5.19 -6.28 22.81
N GLY A 210 -6.17 -5.64 23.43
CA GLY A 210 -6.04 -4.28 23.92
C GLY A 210 -5.03 -4.30 25.07
N VAL A 211 -4.07 -3.39 25.02
CA VAL A 211 -2.99 -3.23 26.00
C VAL A 211 -3.65 -3.00 27.37
N SER A 212 -3.60 -3.98 28.27
CA SER A 212 -4.18 -3.84 29.60
C SER A 212 -3.32 -2.89 30.43
N HIS A 213 -3.83 -1.68 30.64
CA HIS A 213 -3.38 -0.75 31.66
C HIS A 213 -3.34 -1.47 33.02
N VAL A 214 -2.14 -1.62 33.57
CA VAL A 214 -1.94 -2.18 34.91
C VAL A 214 -2.25 -1.06 35.90
N GLU A 215 -3.47 -1.06 36.44
CA GLU A 215 -3.76 -0.27 37.63
C GLU A 215 -3.07 -0.93 38.83
N LEU A 216 -1.97 -0.33 39.26
CA LEU A 216 -1.31 -0.65 40.52
C LEU A 216 -2.14 -0.05 41.66
N SER A 217 -2.89 -0.89 42.37
CA SER A 217 -3.58 -0.48 43.60
C SER A 217 -2.55 -0.07 44.67
N PRO A 218 -2.78 1.01 45.44
CA PRO A 218 -1.80 1.50 46.41
C PRO A 218 -1.59 0.55 47.60
N HIS A 219 -0.32 0.50 48.03
CA HIS A 219 0.20 -0.12 49.24
C HIS A 219 -0.65 0.16 50.49
N LYS A 220 -0.93 -0.89 51.27
CA LYS A 220 -1.49 -0.80 52.63
C LYS A 220 -0.32 -0.78 53.64
N ASP A 221 -0.19 0.32 54.38
CA ASP A 221 0.79 0.47 55.46
C ASP A 221 0.49 -0.45 56.66
N PRO A 222 1.51 -0.89 57.42
CA PRO A 222 1.34 -1.82 58.52
C PRO A 222 1.44 -1.10 59.88
N ARG A 223 0.37 -0.45 60.34
CA ARG A 223 0.22 -0.01 61.75
C ARG A 223 -1.26 0.11 62.10
N ASP A 224 -1.82 -0.89 62.78
CA ASP A 224 -2.44 -0.63 64.10
C ASP A 224 -2.83 -1.92 64.81
N THR A 225 -2.65 -1.86 66.12
CA THR A 225 -2.81 -2.89 67.14
C THR A 225 -4.26 -3.01 67.65
N ASP A 226 -4.58 -4.24 68.07
CA ASP A 226 -5.54 -4.64 69.10
C ASP A 226 -7.03 -4.29 68.95
N LEU A 227 -7.89 -5.32 68.93
CA LEU A 227 -8.93 -5.56 69.94
C LEU A 227 -9.67 -6.88 69.63
N ALA A 228 -9.84 -7.68 70.68
CA ALA A 228 -10.38 -9.03 70.66
C ALA A 228 -11.91 -9.10 70.40
N SER A 229 -12.37 -10.18 69.78
CA SER A 229 -13.61 -10.85 70.18
C SER A 229 -13.65 -12.29 69.66
N ASP A 230 -13.83 -13.20 70.62
CA ASP A 230 -14.08 -14.64 70.50
C ASP A 230 -15.31 -14.97 69.63
N ALA A 231 -15.21 -16.00 68.79
CA ALA A 231 -16.17 -17.13 68.75
C ALA A 231 -15.89 -18.10 67.57
N ASP A 232 -15.65 -19.34 67.98
CA ASP A 232 -15.96 -20.63 67.35
C ASP A 232 -14.96 -21.33 66.40
N ALA A 233 -14.68 -22.58 66.78
CA ALA A 233 -13.74 -23.53 66.21
C ALA A 233 -14.41 -24.30 65.04
N SER A 234 -13.78 -24.99 64.08
CA SER A 234 -12.64 -25.91 64.09
C SER A 234 -12.26 -26.32 62.64
N PRO A 235 -11.15 -27.06 62.39
CA PRO A 235 -10.26 -26.88 61.23
C PRO A 235 -10.16 -28.10 60.28
N LEU A 236 -9.86 -27.90 58.97
CA LEU A 236 -9.35 -28.99 58.11
C LEU A 236 -8.38 -28.56 56.98
N LYS A 237 -7.09 -28.82 57.25
CA LYS A 237 -6.02 -29.45 56.42
C LYS A 237 -5.41 -28.75 55.17
N PRO A 238 -4.06 -28.59 55.12
CA PRO A 238 -3.34 -28.11 53.95
C PRO A 238 -3.02 -29.26 52.96
N ALA A 239 -3.32 -29.06 51.68
CA ALA A 239 -2.97 -30.00 50.60
C ALA A 239 -1.63 -29.63 49.93
N ARG A 240 -0.79 -30.66 49.80
CA ARG A 240 0.64 -30.64 49.48
C ARG A 240 0.92 -30.21 48.03
N ARG A 241 1.89 -29.29 47.87
CA ARG A 241 2.62 -29.04 46.61
C ARG A 241 3.33 -30.33 46.17
N SER A 242 3.16 -30.71 44.90
CA SER A 242 4.00 -31.70 44.22
C SER A 242 4.35 -31.23 42.82
N THR A 243 5.53 -30.63 42.70
CA THR A 243 6.25 -30.37 41.47
C THR A 243 6.84 -31.67 40.95
N ARG A 244 6.39 -32.16 39.79
CA ARG A 244 7.12 -33.18 39.01
C ARG A 244 7.67 -32.55 37.73
N VAL A 245 8.95 -32.24 37.78
CA VAL A 245 9.82 -31.95 36.64
C VAL A 245 10.01 -33.26 35.87
N ARG A 246 9.64 -33.29 34.58
CA ARG A 246 10.07 -34.33 33.63
C ARG A 246 11.11 -33.72 32.69
N LEU A 247 12.36 -34.07 32.95
CA LEU A 247 13.48 -33.92 32.02
C LEU A 247 13.31 -34.96 30.91
N VAL A 248 13.15 -34.54 29.65
CA VAL A 248 13.15 -35.45 28.51
C VAL A 248 14.46 -35.26 27.76
N ARG A 249 15.23 -36.34 27.73
CA ARG A 249 16.57 -36.47 27.19
C ARG A 249 16.51 -36.44 25.66
N SER A 250 17.42 -35.68 25.08
CA SER A 250 17.79 -35.69 23.66
C SER A 250 18.31 -37.06 23.25
N LEU A 251 17.84 -37.59 22.11
CA LEU A 251 18.52 -38.63 21.35
C LEU A 251 18.38 -38.31 19.86
N SER A 252 19.50 -37.88 19.30
CA SER A 252 19.79 -37.83 17.87
C SER A 252 19.82 -39.24 17.30
N GLN A 253 19.26 -39.46 16.12
CA GLN A 253 19.68 -40.56 15.24
C GLN A 253 19.42 -40.18 13.78
N GLN A 254 20.53 -40.10 13.05
CA GLN A 254 20.62 -40.08 11.60
C GLN A 254 20.21 -41.46 11.05
N ALA A 255 19.50 -41.49 9.93
CA ALA A 255 19.50 -42.62 9.03
C ALA A 255 19.23 -42.15 7.60
N SER A 256 20.12 -42.57 6.72
CA SER A 256 20.17 -42.39 5.27
C SER A 256 19.35 -43.45 4.51
N VAL A 257 19.17 -43.17 3.20
CA VAL A 257 18.92 -44.03 2.02
C VAL A 257 17.49 -44.14 1.42
N THR A 258 17.36 -43.58 0.19
CA THR A 258 16.75 -44.05 -1.11
C THR A 258 15.49 -44.94 -1.07
N SER A 259 14.44 -44.76 -1.89
CA SER A 259 14.34 -44.68 -3.37
C SER A 259 12.90 -44.27 -3.81
N GLU A 260 12.75 -43.42 -4.83
CA GLU A 260 12.13 -43.65 -6.17
C GLU A 260 10.58 -43.73 -6.28
N ASP A 261 10.04 -42.77 -7.05
CA ASP A 261 9.15 -42.91 -8.23
C ASP A 261 7.73 -42.29 -8.24
N ALA A 262 7.46 -41.69 -9.41
CA ALA A 262 6.22 -41.40 -10.11
C ALA A 262 5.34 -40.18 -9.72
N GLY A 263 5.37 -39.18 -10.62
CA GLY A 263 4.14 -38.77 -11.31
C GLY A 263 3.78 -37.27 -11.32
N ALA A 264 3.77 -36.72 -12.54
CA ALA A 264 2.83 -35.70 -13.04
C ALA A 264 3.25 -34.21 -13.09
N GLU A 265 3.69 -33.80 -14.29
CA GLU A 265 3.22 -32.67 -15.12
C GLU A 265 3.34 -31.23 -14.59
N SER A 266 4.20 -30.43 -15.23
CA SER A 266 3.78 -29.36 -16.14
C SER A 266 5.00 -28.56 -16.62
N GLU A 267 5.15 -28.48 -17.93
CA GLU A 267 6.07 -27.59 -18.61
C GLU A 267 5.66 -26.12 -18.42
N ASP A 268 6.63 -25.26 -18.08
CA ASP A 268 6.79 -23.92 -18.68
C ASP A 268 8.09 -23.29 -18.12
N VAL A 269 9.24 -23.71 -18.67
CA VAL A 269 10.50 -22.99 -18.51
C VAL A 269 10.66 -22.12 -19.74
N ARG A 270 10.04 -20.92 -19.72
CA ARG A 270 10.22 -19.92 -20.76
C ARG A 270 11.33 -18.94 -20.38
N ASN A 271 12.41 -19.00 -21.17
CA ASN A 271 13.36 -17.95 -21.48
C ASN A 271 13.84 -17.06 -20.32
N ARG A 272 14.81 -17.59 -19.57
CA ARG A 272 15.71 -16.75 -18.79
C ARG A 272 16.88 -16.30 -19.67
N SER A 273 16.90 -15.02 -20.02
CA SER A 273 18.13 -14.39 -20.53
C SER A 273 19.24 -14.53 -19.46
N PRO A 274 20.45 -15.01 -19.81
CA PRO A 274 21.52 -15.19 -18.84
C PRO A 274 22.07 -13.81 -18.44
N GLY A 275 22.04 -13.47 -17.14
CA GLY A 275 22.82 -12.35 -16.62
C GLY A 275 22.13 -11.34 -15.69
N LYS A 276 20.84 -11.48 -15.37
CA LYS A 276 20.23 -10.65 -14.30
C LYS A 276 20.23 -11.45 -12.98
N PRO A 277 20.73 -10.89 -11.86
CA PRO A 277 20.58 -11.54 -10.56
C PRO A 277 19.10 -11.76 -10.30
N GLU A 278 18.76 -12.94 -9.78
CA GLU A 278 17.38 -13.23 -9.41
C GLU A 278 16.92 -12.16 -8.41
N PRO A 279 15.74 -11.55 -8.59
CA PRO A 279 15.24 -10.60 -7.61
C PRO A 279 15.07 -11.31 -6.27
N PHE A 280 15.52 -10.69 -5.19
CA PHE A 280 15.30 -11.20 -3.84
C PHE A 280 13.80 -11.37 -3.61
N ILE A 281 13.38 -12.59 -3.25
CA ILE A 281 11.98 -12.89 -2.98
C ILE A 281 11.72 -12.68 -1.49
N GLN A 282 10.97 -11.63 -1.16
CA GLN A 282 10.53 -11.35 0.20
C GLN A 282 9.40 -12.33 0.59
N GLY A 283 8.36 -12.47 -0.25
CA GLY A 283 7.34 -13.51 -0.13
C GLY A 283 6.56 -13.48 1.20
N LEU A 284 6.36 -12.30 1.77
CA LEU A 284 5.84 -12.10 3.13
C LEU A 284 4.57 -11.25 3.18
N CYS A 285 4.15 -10.65 2.06
CA CYS A 285 2.92 -9.88 1.94
C CYS A 285 1.69 -10.80 1.87
N ASN A 286 0.69 -10.50 2.70
CA ASN A 286 -0.59 -11.21 2.69
C ASN A 286 -1.43 -10.79 1.48
N THR A 287 -1.31 -9.53 1.06
CA THR A 287 -2.06 -8.95 -0.06
C THR A 287 -1.11 -8.16 -0.94
N VAL A 288 -1.14 -8.46 -2.24
CA VAL A 288 -0.47 -7.71 -3.30
C VAL A 288 -1.50 -7.52 -4.41
N ASP A 289 -2.24 -6.43 -4.35
CA ASP A 289 -3.23 -6.04 -5.37
C ASP A 289 -2.68 -4.84 -6.15
N VAL A 290 -2.30 -5.09 -7.40
CA VAL A 290 -1.76 -4.08 -8.30
C VAL A 290 -2.70 -4.00 -9.49
N ARG A 291 -3.27 -2.82 -9.71
CA ARG A 291 -4.22 -2.53 -10.77
C ARG A 291 -3.64 -1.42 -11.64
N ILE A 292 -3.33 -1.77 -12.88
CA ILE A 292 -2.92 -0.80 -13.89
C ILE A 292 -4.08 -0.71 -14.87
N ASP A 293 -4.66 0.47 -14.97
CA ASP A 293 -5.88 0.69 -15.74
C ASP A 293 -5.63 0.54 -17.26
N ASN A 294 -6.65 0.05 -17.96
CA ASN A 294 -6.65 -0.20 -19.40
C ASN A 294 -7.62 0.74 -20.15
N GLN A 295 -7.97 1.89 -19.56
CA GLN A 295 -8.85 2.89 -20.18
C GLN A 295 -8.40 3.21 -21.61
N ARG A 296 -9.21 2.87 -22.63
CA ARG A 296 -8.93 3.33 -24.01
C ARG A 296 -8.69 4.84 -23.99
N PRO A 297 -7.69 5.37 -24.73
CA PRO A 297 -7.54 6.82 -24.87
C PRO A 297 -8.92 7.40 -25.15
N ARG A 298 -9.36 8.36 -24.32
CA ARG A 298 -10.57 9.11 -24.66
C ARG A 298 -10.32 9.67 -26.04
N GLU A 299 -11.23 9.42 -26.97
CA GLU A 299 -11.18 10.06 -28.28
C GLU A 299 -10.94 11.54 -28.04
N THR A 300 -9.82 12.06 -28.55
CA THR A 300 -9.56 13.49 -28.55
C THR A 300 -10.77 14.11 -29.24
N THR A 301 -11.63 14.78 -28.48
CA THR A 301 -12.80 15.43 -29.04
C THR A 301 -12.26 16.65 -29.76
N PHE A 302 -11.94 16.46 -31.05
CA PHE A 302 -11.54 17.55 -31.91
C PHE A 302 -12.66 18.59 -31.89
N THR A 303 -12.33 19.80 -31.49
CA THR A 303 -13.27 20.93 -31.55
C THR A 303 -13.12 21.63 -32.89
N GLU A 304 -14.12 22.40 -33.31
CA GLU A 304 -14.08 23.19 -34.56
C GLU A 304 -12.80 24.04 -34.69
N ARG A 305 -12.18 24.41 -33.55
CA ARG A 305 -10.93 25.18 -33.49
C ARG A 305 -9.68 24.40 -33.94
N ASP A 306 -9.70 23.07 -33.88
CA ASP A 306 -8.60 22.20 -34.36
C ASP A 306 -8.66 21.93 -35.88
N PHE A 307 -9.78 22.28 -36.53
CA PHE A 307 -9.98 22.19 -37.98
C PHE A 307 -9.87 23.54 -38.68
N LEU A 308 -9.54 24.61 -37.94
CA LEU A 308 -9.18 25.89 -38.54
C LEU A 308 -7.76 25.76 -39.09
N ASP A 309 -7.61 25.01 -40.17
CA ASP A 309 -6.47 25.16 -41.05
C ASP A 309 -6.45 26.64 -41.44
N SER A 310 -5.38 27.34 -41.06
CA SER A 310 -5.06 28.64 -41.61
C SER A 310 -4.67 28.42 -43.07
N GLU A 311 -5.62 27.99 -43.89
CA GLU A 311 -5.48 28.04 -45.33
C GLU A 311 -5.32 29.53 -45.64
N ALA A 312 -4.15 29.90 -46.14
CA ALA A 312 -3.93 31.24 -46.64
C ALA A 312 -5.05 31.51 -47.64
N SER A 313 -5.89 32.48 -47.32
CA SER A 313 -7.00 32.93 -48.16
C SER A 313 -6.50 33.02 -49.60
N GLY A 314 -6.96 32.12 -50.47
CA GLY A 314 -6.55 32.04 -51.88
C GLY A 314 -7.11 33.19 -52.73
N ASP A 315 -7.48 34.31 -52.12
CA ASP A 315 -8.00 35.50 -52.76
C ASP A 315 -6.92 36.53 -53.13
N GLU A 316 -5.64 36.26 -52.81
CA GLU A 316 -4.52 37.16 -53.12
C GLU A 316 -4.27 37.37 -54.64
N ASP A 317 -4.81 36.52 -55.52
CA ASP A 317 -4.68 36.65 -56.98
C ASP A 317 -5.84 37.43 -57.66
N TRP A 318 -6.88 37.84 -56.91
CA TRP A 318 -7.97 38.66 -57.47
C TRP A 318 -7.66 40.16 -57.38
N SER A 319 -6.93 40.67 -58.37
CA SER A 319 -6.80 42.11 -58.57
C SER A 319 -8.03 42.67 -59.30
N ALA A 320 -8.92 43.36 -58.57
CA ALA A 320 -10.07 44.07 -59.13
C ALA A 320 -9.71 45.27 -60.04
N ASN A 321 -8.42 45.46 -60.32
CA ASN A 321 -7.88 46.56 -61.11
C ASN A 321 -6.86 46.07 -62.15
N ALA A 322 -7.11 44.90 -62.76
CA ALA A 322 -6.63 44.64 -64.11
C ALA A 322 -7.43 45.54 -65.07
N ASP A 323 -7.03 46.81 -65.09
CA ASP A 323 -7.57 47.82 -65.97
C ASP A 323 -7.54 47.31 -67.41
N MET A 324 -8.69 47.48 -68.05
CA MET A 324 -8.90 47.31 -69.48
C MET A 324 -7.93 48.19 -70.27
N GLU A 325 -6.75 47.66 -70.64
CA GLU A 325 -6.09 48.09 -71.86
C GLU A 325 -6.75 47.40 -73.05
N PHE A 326 -7.83 48.03 -73.51
CA PHE A 326 -8.48 47.75 -74.78
C PHE A 326 -7.57 48.23 -75.91
N GLU A 327 -6.54 47.46 -76.26
CA GLU A 327 -5.78 47.68 -77.49
C GLU A 327 -5.82 46.44 -78.39
N ASN A 328 -6.82 46.47 -79.28
CA ASN A 328 -6.70 46.16 -80.70
C ASN A 328 -6.22 44.75 -81.11
N GLY A 329 -7.17 43.89 -81.49
CA GLY A 329 -6.92 42.94 -82.58
C GLY A 329 -7.62 41.59 -82.50
N GLY A 330 -8.73 41.46 -83.24
CA GLY A 330 -9.08 40.20 -83.89
C GLY A 330 -9.99 39.24 -83.11
N TYR A 331 -11.28 39.54 -83.07
CA TYR A 331 -12.28 38.48 -82.90
C TYR A 331 -12.32 37.60 -84.15
N ALA A 332 -11.94 36.34 -84.02
CA ALA A 332 -12.35 35.27 -84.92
C ALA A 332 -13.37 34.40 -84.16
N TRP A 333 -14.51 34.25 -84.83
CA TRP A 333 -15.71 33.48 -84.47
C TRP A 333 -15.45 31.97 -84.44
#